data_AF-J2KX45-F1
#
_entry.id   AF-J2KX45-F1
#
_cell.length_a   1.000
_cell.length_b   1.000
_cell.length_c   1.000
_cell.angle_alpha   90.00
_cell.angle_beta   90.00
_cell.angle_gamma   90.00
#
_symmetry.space_group_name_H-M   'P 1'
#
loop_
_entity.id
_entity.type
_entity.pdbx_description
1 polymer ?
#
loop_
_entity_poly.entity_id
_entity_poly.type
_entity_poly.pdbx_seq_one_letter_code
_entity_poly.pdbx_strand_id
1 'polypeptide(L)'
;MQTTKTIPMLVTAAFLTAVAAPAVYAADASTDSATPNTAQKAGAYVDDSVITAKVKAAFVEDSQVSALKIKVTTKKGIVTLAGAVPNAEAGQHALQIAAAIDGVKDVKSALTVKAS
;
A
#
# COMPACT_ATOMS: atom_id res chain seq x y z
N MET A 1 32.18 -23.95 -13.78
CA MET A 1 32.16 -23.16 -15.03
C MET A 1 31.10 -23.76 -15.94
N GLN A 2 30.26 -22.90 -16.55
CA GLN A 2 29.17 -23.16 -17.53
C GLN A 2 27.88 -23.79 -16.93
N THR A 3 26.74 -23.10 -16.74
CA THR A 3 25.77 -22.40 -17.64
C THR A 3 25.11 -23.29 -18.71
N THR A 4 23.77 -23.44 -18.64
CA THR A 4 22.74 -23.66 -19.71
C THR A 4 21.56 -24.45 -19.10
N LYS A 5 20.36 -23.87 -18.83
CA LYS A 5 19.24 -23.47 -19.71
C LYS A 5 18.54 -24.64 -20.42
N THR A 6 17.42 -25.12 -19.86
CA THR A 6 16.32 -25.79 -20.61
C THR A 6 15.00 -25.73 -19.83
N ILE A 7 13.97 -25.21 -20.52
CA ILE A 7 12.55 -25.20 -20.19
C ILE A 7 11.92 -26.47 -20.80
N PRO A 8 10.98 -27.13 -20.10
CA PRO A 8 9.72 -27.53 -20.75
C PRO A 8 8.53 -27.30 -19.77
N MET A 9 7.52 -26.49 -20.08
CA MET A 9 6.30 -26.78 -20.87
C MET A 9 5.54 -28.07 -20.45
N LEU A 10 4.25 -27.87 -20.17
CA LEU A 10 3.11 -28.79 -20.38
C LEU A 10 2.61 -29.67 -19.21
N VAL A 11 1.46 -29.25 -18.65
CA VAL A 11 0.24 -30.04 -18.34
C VAL A 11 0.41 -31.40 -17.65
N THR A 12 -0.09 -31.53 -16.40
CA THR A 12 -0.99 -32.63 -16.04
C THR A 12 -1.86 -32.24 -14.84
N ALA A 13 -3.17 -32.33 -15.03
CA ALA A 13 -4.19 -32.22 -13.99
C ALA A 13 -4.21 -33.47 -13.11
N ALA A 14 -4.40 -33.30 -11.81
CA ALA A 14 -4.84 -34.36 -10.91
C ALA A 14 -5.91 -33.82 -9.97
N PHE A 15 -7.16 -33.93 -10.41
CA PHE A 15 -8.32 -33.97 -9.55
C PHE A 15 -8.21 -35.21 -8.64
N LEU A 16 -8.29 -35.04 -7.32
CA LEU A 16 -8.77 -36.11 -6.45
C LEU A 16 -9.86 -35.56 -5.52
N THR A 17 -11.03 -36.13 -5.73
CA THR A 17 -12.33 -35.84 -5.14
C THR A 17 -12.45 -36.33 -3.70
N ALA A 18 -13.11 -35.56 -2.85
CA ALA A 18 -13.91 -36.12 -1.75
C ALA A 18 -15.23 -35.34 -1.66
N VAL A 19 -16.28 -35.99 -2.16
CA VAL A 19 -17.67 -35.53 -2.13
C VAL A 19 -18.31 -35.98 -0.82
N ALA A 20 -18.98 -35.06 -0.13
CA ALA A 20 -20.07 -35.37 0.79
C ALA A 20 -21.03 -34.17 0.80
N ALA A 21 -22.13 -34.28 0.05
CA ALA A 21 -23.29 -33.41 0.16
C ALA A 21 -24.09 -33.77 1.43
N PRO A 22 -24.79 -32.80 2.03
CA PRO A 22 -26.24 -32.84 1.89
C PRO A 22 -26.85 -31.50 1.49
N ALA A 23 -28.04 -31.63 0.91
CA ALA A 23 -28.87 -30.61 0.31
C ALA A 23 -29.22 -29.44 1.23
N VAL A 24 -29.12 -28.22 0.69
CA VAL A 24 -30.07 -27.13 0.94
C VAL A 24 -30.24 -26.35 -0.37
N TYR A 25 -31.35 -26.59 -1.05
CA TYR A 25 -31.86 -25.74 -2.11
C TYR A 25 -32.78 -24.71 -1.44
N ALA A 26 -32.35 -23.46 -1.41
CA ALA A 26 -33.26 -22.32 -1.31
C ALA A 26 -32.57 -21.13 -1.99
N ALA A 27 -33.02 -20.85 -3.21
CA ALA A 27 -32.88 -19.55 -3.80
C ALA A 27 -33.68 -18.54 -2.96
N ASP A 28 -33.03 -17.48 -2.54
CA ASP A 28 -33.63 -16.28 -1.98
C ASP A 28 -32.66 -15.12 -2.25
N ALA A 29 -33.21 -14.06 -2.80
CA ALA A 29 -32.50 -12.90 -3.26
C ALA A 29 -32.46 -11.86 -2.14
N SER A 30 -31.31 -11.19 -2.00
CA SER A 30 -31.19 -9.89 -1.33
C SER A 30 -31.45 -9.91 0.19
N THR A 31 -30.38 -10.02 0.96
CA THR A 31 -30.27 -9.25 2.22
C THR A 31 -28.82 -8.83 2.40
N ASP A 32 -28.63 -7.56 2.08
CA ASP A 32 -27.56 -6.66 2.47
C ASP A 32 -27.12 -6.82 3.94
N SER A 33 -25.85 -6.53 4.21
CA SER A 33 -25.24 -6.33 5.54
C SER A 33 -24.88 -7.57 6.40
N ALA A 34 -23.62 -8.02 6.33
CA ALA A 34 -22.68 -8.08 7.48
C ALA A 34 -21.41 -8.92 7.21
N THR A 35 -20.31 -8.25 6.84
CA THR A 35 -18.88 -8.60 7.09
C THR A 35 -18.26 -9.86 6.43
N PRO A 36 -17.03 -9.77 5.89
CA PRO A 36 -15.90 -9.19 6.63
C PRO A 36 -15.11 -8.13 5.85
N ASN A 37 -14.98 -6.96 6.46
CA ASN A 37 -13.98 -5.94 6.16
C ASN A 37 -12.52 -6.44 6.19
N THR A 38 -12.26 -7.72 6.47
CA THR A 38 -10.91 -8.27 6.68
C THR A 38 -10.12 -8.40 5.38
N ALA A 39 -10.75 -8.83 4.27
CA ALA A 39 -10.08 -8.96 2.98
C ALA A 39 -9.69 -7.59 2.40
N GLN A 40 -10.62 -6.63 2.43
CA GLN A 40 -10.37 -5.24 2.02
C GLN A 40 -9.34 -4.55 2.92
N LYS A 41 -9.35 -4.83 4.23
CA LYS A 41 -8.39 -4.26 5.18
C LYS A 41 -6.99 -4.85 4.98
N ALA A 42 -6.87 -6.15 4.67
CA ALA A 42 -5.61 -6.77 4.30
C ALA A 42 -5.04 -6.17 2.99
N GLY A 43 -5.88 -6.01 1.96
CA GLY A 43 -5.52 -5.31 0.72
C GLY A 43 -5.03 -3.88 1.00
N ALA A 44 -5.82 -3.10 1.73
CA ALA A 44 -5.46 -1.73 2.09
C ALA A 44 -4.13 -1.62 2.86
N TYR A 45 -3.78 -2.58 3.72
CA TYR A 45 -2.48 -2.57 4.39
C TYR A 45 -1.32 -2.85 3.45
N VAL A 46 -1.51 -3.76 2.48
CA VAL A 46 -0.51 -4.03 1.45
C VAL A 46 -0.33 -2.79 0.57
N ASP A 47 -1.43 -2.18 0.14
CA ASP A 47 -1.42 -0.94 -0.64
C ASP A 47 -0.74 0.21 0.13
N ASP A 48 -1.12 0.44 1.38
CA ASP A 48 -0.53 1.48 2.24
C ASP A 48 0.99 1.28 2.42
N SER A 49 1.44 0.03 2.54
CA SER A 49 2.86 -0.29 2.69
C SER A 49 3.64 0.01 1.42
N VAL A 50 3.06 -0.32 0.25
CA VAL A 50 3.65 0.01 -1.06
C VAL A 50 3.67 1.52 -1.28
N ILE A 51 2.58 2.23 -0.97
CA ILE A 51 2.53 3.70 -1.02
C ILE A 51 3.61 4.30 -0.13
N THR A 52 3.72 3.84 1.12
CA THR A 52 4.74 4.32 2.07
C THR A 52 6.15 4.08 1.54
N ALA A 53 6.41 2.91 0.95
CA ALA A 53 7.70 2.59 0.36
C ALA A 53 8.04 3.51 -0.83
N LYS A 54 7.06 3.79 -1.71
CA LYS A 54 7.22 4.72 -2.84
C LYS A 54 7.48 6.15 -2.37
N VAL A 55 6.70 6.65 -1.40
CA VAL A 55 6.92 7.98 -0.81
C VAL A 55 8.31 8.06 -0.20
N LYS A 56 8.73 7.05 0.57
CA LYS A 56 10.06 7.00 1.15
C LYS A 56 11.16 6.94 0.11
N ALA A 57 11.00 6.18 -0.97
CA ALA A 57 11.96 6.12 -2.05
C ALA A 57 12.15 7.51 -2.69
N ALA A 58 11.05 8.17 -3.07
CA ALA A 58 11.09 9.52 -3.64
C ALA A 58 11.70 10.55 -2.65
N PHE A 59 11.46 10.38 -1.35
CA PHE A 59 12.08 11.23 -0.32
C PHE A 59 13.57 10.97 -0.16
N VAL A 60 14.04 9.75 -0.39
CA VAL A 60 15.47 9.39 -0.34
C VAL A 60 16.19 9.93 -1.58
N GLU A 61 15.52 9.94 -2.73
CA GLU A 61 16.03 10.53 -3.97
C GLU A 61 16.19 12.06 -3.86
N ASP A 62 15.34 12.71 -3.07
CA ASP A 62 15.43 14.14 -2.80
C ASP A 62 16.37 14.44 -1.62
N SER A 63 17.53 15.04 -1.90
CA SER A 63 18.52 15.38 -0.86
C SER A 63 18.01 16.38 0.18
N GLN A 64 17.01 17.20 -0.17
CA GLN A 64 16.45 18.23 0.71
C GLN A 64 15.51 17.62 1.75
N VAL A 65 14.85 16.51 1.42
CA VAL A 65 13.89 15.84 2.31
C VAL A 65 14.47 14.59 2.97
N SER A 66 15.41 13.90 2.33
CA SER A 66 16.09 12.69 2.87
C SER A 66 16.92 12.97 4.13
N ALA A 67 17.54 14.14 4.22
CA ALA A 67 18.28 14.57 5.41
C ALA A 67 17.35 14.90 6.59
N LEU A 68 16.06 15.08 6.33
CA LEU A 68 15.07 15.45 7.33
C LEU A 68 14.55 14.19 8.03
N LYS A 69 14.47 14.22 9.36
CA LYS A 69 13.83 13.17 10.15
C LYS A 69 12.31 13.27 10.05
N ILE A 70 11.77 13.05 8.85
CA ILE A 70 10.32 13.02 8.58
C ILE A 70 9.83 11.58 8.69
N LYS A 71 8.84 11.38 9.55
CA LYS A 71 8.10 10.14 9.67
C LYS A 71 6.92 10.16 8.72
N VAL A 72 6.94 9.26 7.75
CA VAL A 72 5.83 9.00 6.83
C VAL A 72 4.99 7.86 7.40
N THR A 73 3.69 8.06 7.57
CA THR A 73 2.74 7.03 7.99
C THR A 73 1.53 7.06 7.08
N THR A 74 1.18 5.92 6.50
CA THR A 74 0.02 5.82 5.62
C THR A 74 -1.05 4.94 6.27
N LYS A 75 -2.31 5.39 6.23
CA LYS A 75 -3.46 4.59 6.69
C LYS A 75 -4.65 4.79 5.78
N LYS A 76 -5.14 3.70 5.19
CA LYS A 76 -6.31 3.68 4.31
C LYS A 76 -6.20 4.69 3.15
N GLY A 77 -4.99 4.88 2.61
CA GLY A 77 -4.69 5.85 1.56
C GLY A 77 -4.52 7.29 2.03
N ILE A 78 -4.58 7.57 3.34
CA ILE A 78 -4.24 8.90 3.90
C ILE A 78 -2.78 8.88 4.34
N VAL A 79 -1.96 9.73 3.75
CA VAL A 79 -0.53 9.86 4.08
C VAL A 79 -0.35 10.98 5.10
N THR A 80 0.23 10.66 6.25
CA THR A 80 0.57 11.62 7.29
C THR A 80 2.08 11.79 7.36
N LEU A 81 2.52 13.04 7.20
CA LEU A 81 3.91 13.48 7.27
C LEU A 81 4.13 14.19 8.60
N ALA A 82 4.96 13.64 9.48
CA ALA A 82 5.25 14.23 10.78
C ALA A 82 6.75 14.37 11.01
N GLY A 83 7.21 15.51 11.54
CA GLY A 83 8.63 15.74 11.78
C GLY A 83 8.99 17.22 11.85
N ALA A 84 10.29 17.49 11.98
CA ALA A 84 10.82 18.84 11.92
C ALA A 84 11.40 19.11 10.53
N VAL A 85 11.04 20.24 9.94
CA VAL A 85 11.58 20.72 8.65
C VAL A 85 12.29 22.07 8.84
N PRO A 86 13.34 22.35 8.08
CA PRO A 86 14.11 23.59 8.21
C PRO A 86 13.39 24.79 7.60
N ASN A 87 12.54 24.58 6.60
CA ASN A 87 11.82 25.62 5.91
C ASN A 87 10.43 25.12 5.48
N ALA A 88 9.53 26.06 5.18
CA ALA A 88 8.20 25.74 4.67
C ALA A 88 8.25 25.10 3.28
N GLU A 89 9.24 25.48 2.46
CA GLU A 89 9.45 24.97 1.11
C GLU A 89 9.71 23.45 1.09
N ALA A 90 10.58 22.93 1.97
CA ALA A 90 10.79 21.48 2.09
C ALA A 90 9.51 20.76 2.53
N GLY A 91 8.70 21.39 3.39
CA GLY A 91 7.39 20.86 3.78
C GLY A 91 6.41 20.78 2.61
N GLN A 92 6.37 21.82 1.76
CA GLN A 92 5.54 21.82 0.55
C GLN A 92 6.02 20.82 -0.50
N HIS A 93 7.34 20.70 -0.70
CA HIS A 93 7.92 19.70 -1.59
C HIS A 93 7.57 18.28 -1.14
N ALA A 94 7.70 17.99 0.15
CA ALA A 94 7.32 16.71 0.74
C ALA A 94 5.83 16.38 0.49
N LEU A 95 4.95 17.39 0.61
CA LEU A 95 3.52 17.24 0.32
C LEU A 95 3.26 16.95 -1.16
N GLN A 96 3.93 17.65 -2.08
CA GLN A 96 3.79 17.42 -3.52
C GLN A 96 4.26 16.02 -3.92
N ILE A 97 5.41 15.58 -3.42
CA ILE A 97 5.94 14.25 -3.69
C ILE A 97 4.98 13.18 -3.15
N ALA A 98 4.46 13.35 -1.94
CA ALA A 98 3.49 12.42 -1.37
C ALA A 98 2.18 12.37 -2.17
N ALA A 99 1.67 13.52 -2.60
CA ALA A 99 0.44 13.61 -3.39
C ALA A 99 0.60 13.07 -4.83
N ALA A 100 1.82 13.08 -5.38
CA ALA A 100 2.13 12.53 -6.69
C ALA A 100 2.12 10.99 -6.73
N ILE A 101 2.11 10.32 -5.58
CA ILE A 101 2.07 8.86 -5.52
C ILE A 101 0.65 8.34 -5.82
N ASP A 102 0.58 7.42 -6.77
CA ASP A 102 -0.68 6.77 -7.14
C ASP A 102 -1.29 5.99 -5.96
N GLY A 103 -2.59 6.18 -5.74
CA GLY A 103 -3.35 5.58 -4.64
C GLY A 103 -3.48 6.44 -3.37
N VAL A 104 -2.84 7.61 -3.33
CA VAL A 104 -3.00 8.57 -2.24
C VAL A 104 -4.34 9.28 -2.36
N LYS A 105 -5.16 9.18 -1.30
CA LYS A 105 -6.47 9.83 -1.22
C LYS A 105 -6.40 11.21 -0.58
N ASP A 106 -5.57 11.35 0.45
CA ASP A 106 -5.42 12.59 1.22
C ASP A 106 -4.01 12.66 1.81
N VAL A 107 -3.49 13.87 1.98
CA VAL A 107 -2.18 14.11 2.59
C VAL A 107 -2.30 15.09 3.75
N LYS A 108 -1.89 14.64 4.94
CA LYS A 108 -1.86 15.39 6.18
C LYS A 108 -0.44 15.82 6.50
N SER A 109 -0.18 17.12 6.56
CA SER A 109 1.05 17.67 7.14
C SER A 109 0.88 17.90 8.65
N ALA A 110 1.75 17.25 9.42
CA ALA A 110 2.01 17.53 10.83
C ALA A 110 3.50 17.91 11.01
N LEU A 111 4.02 18.72 10.08
CA LEU A 111 5.41 19.16 10.06
C LEU A 111 5.56 20.44 10.89
N THR A 112 6.55 20.48 11.77
CA THR A 112 6.94 21.68 12.50
C THR A 112 8.10 22.34 11.77
N VAL A 113 7.87 23.54 11.25
CA VAL A 113 8.94 24.36 10.67
C VAL A 113 9.76 24.95 11.82
N LYS A 114 11.05 24.62 11.89
CA LYS A 114 11.98 25.38 12.74
C LYS A 114 12.27 26.69 12.02
N ALA A 115 11.56 27.74 12.39
CA ALA A 115 11.99 29.09 12.06
C ALA A 115 13.25 29.38 12.89
N SER A 116 14.35 29.66 12.23
CA SER A 116 15.60 30.14 12.82
C SER A 116 15.99 31.46 12.17
#